data_AF-A0A9E5UGX7-F1
#
_entry.id   AF-A0A9E5UGX7-F1
#
_cell.length_a   1.000
_cell.length_b   1.000
_cell.length_c   1.000
_cell.angle_alpha   90.00
_cell.angle_beta   90.00
_cell.angle_gamma   90.00
#
_symmetry.space_group_name_H-M   'P 1'
#
loop_
_entity.id
_entity.type
_entity.pdbx_description
1 polymer ?
#
loop_
_entity_poly.entity_id
_entity_poly.type
_entity_poly.pdbx_seq_one_letter_code
_entity_poly.pdbx_strand_id
1 'polypeptide(L)'
;RKTSRYYKILAHEHFPEADYTIWHGGWLQIIKDPTGLLKFLKDNDIAMEPHRERGCIYAEANTCIQRRLVNPMRAREQMKAYRDDGYPANNGLTSAFLIVRKNTEKIAEFENFWWEQVDTYTVRDQLSLCYALWKTGVAYDKLPLGAKRSGFYKVHTHARR
;
A
#
# COMPACT_ATOMS: atom_id res chain seq x y z
N ARG A 1 -5.87 -14.92 -3.73
CA ARG A 1 -5.84 -13.56 -3.16
C ARG A 1 -4.41 -13.08 -2.82
N LYS A 2 -3.51 -13.93 -2.32
CA LYS A 2 -2.10 -13.55 -2.02
C LYS A 2 -1.26 -13.23 -3.28
N THR A 3 -1.50 -13.89 -4.41
CA THR A 3 -0.67 -13.73 -5.62
C THR A 3 -0.54 -12.30 -6.12
N SER A 4 -1.61 -11.51 -6.17
CA SER A 4 -1.49 -10.10 -6.59
C SER A 4 -0.77 -9.24 -5.57
N ARG A 5 -0.68 -9.67 -4.31
CA ARG A 5 0.13 -8.98 -3.29
C ARG A 5 1.60 -9.32 -3.40
N TYR A 6 1.93 -10.54 -3.83
CA TYR A 6 3.30 -10.97 -4.07
C TYR A 6 3.97 -10.07 -5.12
N TYR A 7 3.40 -10.01 -6.34
CA TYR A 7 3.89 -9.13 -7.41
C TYR A 7 3.84 -7.63 -7.09
N LYS A 8 2.88 -7.24 -6.25
CA LYS A 8 2.76 -5.87 -5.80
C LYS A 8 3.83 -5.47 -4.81
N ILE A 9 4.08 -6.31 -3.81
CA ILE A 9 4.86 -5.93 -2.65
C ILE A 9 6.33 -6.11 -3.00
N LEU A 10 6.73 -7.30 -3.47
CA LEU A 10 8.11 -7.69 -3.75
C LEU A 10 8.52 -7.33 -5.18
N ALA A 11 8.41 -6.06 -5.56
CA ALA A 11 8.82 -5.67 -6.91
C ALA A 11 10.33 -5.80 -7.13
N HIS A 12 11.15 -5.59 -6.10
CA HIS A 12 12.59 -5.77 -6.21
C HIS A 12 12.98 -7.21 -6.60
N GLU A 13 12.21 -8.23 -6.16
CA GLU A 13 12.43 -9.63 -6.56
C GLU A 13 11.98 -9.89 -8.01
N HIS A 14 10.87 -9.28 -8.42
CA HIS A 14 10.24 -9.55 -9.72
C HIS A 14 10.83 -8.74 -10.87
N PHE A 15 11.35 -7.56 -10.57
CA PHE A 15 11.85 -6.60 -11.54
C PHE A 15 13.21 -6.05 -11.08
N PRO A 16 14.23 -6.91 -10.83
CA PRO A 16 15.49 -6.49 -10.23
C PRO A 16 16.28 -5.50 -11.11
N GLU A 17 16.08 -5.54 -12.44
CA GLU A 17 16.76 -4.67 -13.40
C GLU A 17 16.04 -3.33 -13.62
N ALA A 18 14.85 -3.14 -13.04
CA ALA A 18 14.09 -1.91 -13.21
C ALA A 18 14.56 -0.85 -12.21
N ASP A 19 14.89 0.36 -12.69
CA ASP A 19 15.20 1.51 -11.83
C ASP A 19 13.96 1.99 -11.04
N TYR A 20 12.78 1.86 -11.66
CA TYR A 20 11.50 2.30 -11.11
C TYR A 20 10.42 1.26 -11.35
N THR A 21 9.50 1.12 -10.40
CA THR A 21 8.28 0.31 -10.58
C THR A 21 7.03 1.10 -10.27
N ILE A 22 5.99 0.85 -11.07
CA ILE A 22 4.66 1.45 -10.90
C ILE A 22 3.65 0.33 -10.76
N TRP A 23 3.09 0.17 -9.56
CA TRP A 23 1.96 -0.72 -9.32
C TRP A 23 0.66 0.05 -9.39
N HIS A 24 -0.34 -0.49 -10.08
CA HIS A 24 -1.72 0.00 -9.98
C HIS A 24 -2.73 -1.15 -9.78
N GLY A 25 -3.84 -0.85 -9.11
CA GLY A 25 -4.94 -1.80 -8.96
C GLY A 25 -5.60 -2.09 -10.30
N GLY A 26 -6.04 -3.33 -10.52
CA GLY A 26 -6.65 -3.75 -11.79
C GLY A 26 -7.99 -3.08 -12.16
N TRP A 27 -8.58 -2.29 -11.25
CA TRP A 27 -9.75 -1.46 -11.53
C TRP A 27 -9.38 -0.06 -12.04
N LEU A 28 -8.09 0.27 -12.06
CA LEU A 28 -7.53 1.49 -12.62
C LEU A 28 -6.95 1.18 -14.00
N GLN A 29 -7.49 1.84 -15.02
CA GLN A 29 -6.91 1.82 -16.36
C GLN A 29 -6.05 3.08 -16.53
N ILE A 30 -4.76 2.91 -16.73
CA ILE A 30 -3.87 4.01 -17.10
C ILE A 30 -4.20 4.45 -18.54
N ILE A 31 -4.41 5.75 -18.75
CA ILE A 31 -4.83 6.34 -20.04
C ILE A 31 -3.82 7.36 -20.59
N LYS A 32 -2.68 7.53 -19.90
CA LYS A 32 -1.55 8.39 -20.27
C LYS A 32 -0.25 7.62 -20.06
N ASP A 33 0.85 8.14 -20.57
CA ASP A 33 2.17 7.60 -20.26
C ASP A 33 2.39 7.51 -18.73
N PRO A 34 2.57 6.31 -18.16
CA PRO A 34 2.78 6.13 -16.73
C PRO A 34 4.10 6.70 -16.22
N THR A 35 5.10 6.91 -17.08
CA THR A 35 6.38 7.52 -16.68
C THR A 35 6.18 8.94 -16.13
N GLY A 36 5.12 9.64 -16.55
CA GLY A 36 4.73 10.93 -16.01
C GLY A 36 4.36 10.91 -14.52
N LEU A 37 4.20 9.73 -13.90
CA LEU A 37 4.00 9.56 -12.46
C LEU A 37 5.33 9.65 -11.67
N LEU A 38 6.48 9.42 -12.32
CA LEU A 38 7.79 9.46 -11.66
C LEU A 38 8.11 10.85 -11.09
N LYS A 39 7.55 11.91 -11.68
CA LYS A 39 7.69 13.30 -11.17
C LYS A 39 7.17 13.53 -9.75
N PHE A 40 6.40 12.58 -9.21
CA PHE A 40 5.91 12.65 -7.83
C PHE A 40 6.87 12.07 -6.81
N LEU A 41 7.93 11.38 -7.25
CA LEU A 41 9.08 11.07 -6.41
C LEU A 41 9.91 12.34 -6.28
N LYS A 42 9.81 13.00 -5.13
CA LYS A 42 10.50 14.26 -4.84
C LYS A 42 11.64 14.00 -3.88
N ASP A 43 11.30 13.94 -2.60
CA ASP A 43 12.24 13.83 -1.49
C ASP A 43 12.42 12.37 -1.05
N ASN A 44 11.52 11.48 -1.49
CA ASN A 44 11.47 10.09 -1.08
C ASN A 44 11.53 9.13 -2.28
N ASP A 45 11.89 7.88 -2.00
CA ASP A 45 12.00 6.83 -3.02
C ASP A 45 10.68 6.11 -3.30
N ILE A 46 9.59 6.53 -2.65
CA ILE A 46 8.25 5.98 -2.86
C ILE A 46 7.20 7.09 -2.81
N ALA A 47 6.22 7.02 -3.70
CA ALA A 47 5.07 7.90 -3.73
C ALA A 47 3.76 7.10 -3.79
N MET A 48 2.80 7.50 -2.96
CA MET A 48 1.50 6.83 -2.80
C MET A 48 0.38 7.84 -2.53
N GLU A 49 -0.86 7.44 -2.79
CA GLU A 49 -2.03 8.28 -2.47
C GLU A 49 -2.44 8.08 -1.00
N PRO A 50 -2.61 9.13 -0.19
CA PRO A 50 -3.18 9.00 1.14
C PRO A 50 -4.64 8.52 1.09
N HIS A 51 -5.05 7.72 2.08
CA HIS A 51 -6.41 7.25 2.20
C HIS A 51 -7.34 8.40 2.61
N ARG A 52 -8.45 8.58 1.89
CA ARG A 52 -9.28 9.79 1.99
C ARG A 52 -10.25 9.79 3.17
N GLU A 53 -10.72 8.63 3.59
CA GLU A 53 -11.80 8.53 4.59
C GLU A 53 -11.29 8.24 6.00
N ARG A 54 -10.06 7.72 6.12
CA ARG A 54 -9.50 7.16 7.36
C ARG A 54 -8.02 7.43 7.38
N GLY A 55 -7.48 7.70 8.57
CA GLY A 55 -6.06 7.96 8.82
C GLY A 55 -5.47 7.07 9.91
N CYS A 56 -6.06 5.90 10.16
CA CYS A 56 -5.65 5.02 11.25
C CYS A 56 -5.88 3.54 10.88
N ILE A 57 -4.84 2.71 10.95
CA ILE A 57 -4.93 1.28 10.63
C ILE A 57 -5.87 0.54 11.61
N TYR A 58 -5.95 0.98 12.87
CA TYR A 58 -6.85 0.38 13.86
C TYR A 58 -8.32 0.61 13.51
N ALA A 59 -8.66 1.81 13.05
CA ALA A 59 -9.99 2.13 12.56
C ALA A 59 -10.31 1.36 11.26
N GLU A 60 -9.34 1.28 10.34
CA GLU A 60 -9.45 0.48 9.11
C GLU A 60 -9.70 -1.01 9.42
N ALA A 61 -8.97 -1.58 10.39
CA ALA A 61 -9.14 -2.97 10.80
C ALA A 61 -10.57 -3.24 11.30
N ASN A 62 -11.11 -2.36 12.14
CA ASN A 62 -12.50 -2.45 12.60
C ASN A 62 -13.50 -2.38 11.43
N THR A 63 -13.31 -1.46 10.49
CA THR A 63 -14.13 -1.39 9.26
C THR A 63 -14.01 -2.67 8.43
N CYS A 64 -12.81 -3.21 8.26
CA CYS A 64 -12.58 -4.46 7.53
C CYS A 64 -13.28 -5.64 8.19
N ILE A 65 -13.29 -5.72 9.52
CA ILE A 65 -13.98 -6.75 10.31
C ILE A 65 -15.50 -6.63 10.13
N GLN A 66 -16.05 -5.43 10.35
CA GLN A 66 -17.50 -5.17 10.22
C GLN A 66 -18.01 -5.51 8.82
N ARG A 67 -17.22 -5.20 7.79
CA ARG A 67 -17.53 -5.49 6.38
C ARG A 67 -17.17 -6.92 5.96
N ARG A 68 -16.72 -7.79 6.89
CA ARG A 68 -16.33 -9.19 6.65
C ARG A 68 -15.27 -9.35 5.55
N LEU A 69 -14.34 -8.40 5.46
CA LEU A 69 -13.27 -8.38 4.45
C LEU A 69 -12.02 -9.16 4.89
N VAL A 70 -11.90 -9.44 6.19
CA VAL A 70 -10.78 -10.13 6.84
C VAL A 70 -11.28 -11.08 7.92
N ASN A 71 -10.46 -12.06 8.29
CA ASN A 71 -10.72 -12.86 9.49
C ASN A 71 -10.57 -11.97 10.75
N PRO A 72 -11.59 -11.88 11.62
CA PRO A 72 -11.53 -10.99 12.77
C PRO A 72 -10.45 -11.32 13.79
N MET A 73 -10.15 -12.60 14.01
CA MET A 73 -9.12 -13.00 14.98
C MET A 73 -7.74 -12.58 14.52
N ARG A 74 -7.37 -12.90 13.26
CA ARG A 74 -6.08 -12.51 12.68
C ARG A 74 -5.90 -10.99 12.61
N ALA A 75 -6.96 -10.26 12.28
CA ALA A 75 -6.90 -8.79 12.25
C ALA A 75 -6.71 -8.19 13.65
N ARG A 76 -7.38 -8.73 14.68
CA ARG A 76 -7.19 -8.27 16.06
C ARG A 76 -5.80 -8.60 16.60
N GLU A 77 -5.30 -9.79 16.30
CA GLU A 77 -3.95 -10.22 16.64
C GLU A 77 -2.89 -9.28 16.02
N GLN A 78 -3.02 -8.98 14.73
CA GLN A 78 -2.17 -8.02 14.02
C GLN A 78 -2.18 -6.64 14.69
N MET A 79 -3.37 -6.10 14.96
CA MET A 79 -3.51 -4.80 15.60
C MET A 79 -3.00 -4.78 17.04
N LYS A 80 -3.10 -5.89 17.77
CA LYS A 80 -2.52 -6.02 19.11
C LYS A 80 -1.00 -6.00 19.02
N ALA A 81 -0.40 -6.83 18.17
CA ALA A 81 1.05 -6.89 17.96
C ALA A 81 1.63 -5.51 17.62
N TYR A 82 0.99 -4.77 16.71
CA TYR A 82 1.46 -3.43 16.34
C TYR A 82 1.34 -2.41 17.48
N ARG A 83 0.29 -2.53 18.31
CA ARG A 83 0.13 -1.68 19.49
C ARG A 83 1.18 -1.97 20.55
N ASP A 84 1.46 -3.25 20.80
CA ASP A 84 2.48 -3.70 21.76
C ASP A 84 3.88 -3.27 21.31
N ASP A 85 4.14 -3.24 19.99
CA ASP A 85 5.38 -2.74 19.38
C ASP A 85 5.47 -1.20 19.34
N GLY A 86 4.44 -0.48 19.83
CA GLY A 86 4.45 0.98 19.97
C GLY A 86 4.00 1.76 18.73
N TYR A 87 3.41 1.12 17.73
CA TYR A 87 2.88 1.83 16.57
C TYR A 87 1.75 2.81 16.96
N PRO A 88 1.84 4.11 16.61
CA PRO A 88 0.88 5.09 17.08
C PRO A 88 -0.49 4.98 16.39
N ALA A 89 -1.54 5.29 17.15
CA ALA A 89 -2.86 5.52 16.58
C ALA A 89 -2.86 6.81 15.75
N ASN A 90 -3.72 6.87 14.72
CA ASN A 90 -3.86 8.03 13.83
C ASN A 90 -2.57 8.46 13.09
N ASN A 91 -1.66 7.52 12.84
CA ASN A 91 -0.40 7.74 12.12
C ASN A 91 -0.56 7.81 10.59
N GLY A 92 -1.69 8.33 10.12
CA GLY A 92 -2.07 8.29 8.72
C GLY A 92 -2.47 6.89 8.23
N LEU A 93 -3.01 6.88 7.02
CA LEU A 93 -3.30 5.67 6.26
C LEU A 93 -3.06 5.99 4.80
N THR A 94 -2.32 5.14 4.09
CA THR A 94 -2.10 5.28 2.65
C THR A 94 -2.90 4.22 1.89
N SER A 95 -3.31 4.60 0.69
CA SER A 95 -4.01 3.74 -0.24
C SER A 95 -3.00 2.98 -1.09
N ALA A 96 -3.00 1.67 -0.95
CA ALA A 96 -2.08 0.81 -1.65
C ALA A 96 -2.56 0.47 -3.09
N PHE A 97 -3.38 1.32 -3.72
CA PHE A 97 -3.91 1.06 -5.06
C PHE A 97 -3.01 1.60 -6.17
N LEU A 98 -2.13 2.56 -5.88
CA LEU A 98 -1.17 3.13 -6.80
C LEU A 98 0.12 3.38 -6.01
N ILE A 99 1.21 2.75 -6.45
CA ILE A 99 2.52 2.86 -5.81
C ILE A 99 3.52 3.15 -6.92
N VAL A 100 4.26 4.24 -6.76
CA VAL A 100 5.39 4.62 -7.61
C VAL A 100 6.61 4.54 -6.73
N ARG A 101 7.66 3.82 -7.13
CA ARG A 101 8.86 3.68 -6.30
C ARG A 101 10.12 3.47 -7.12
N LYS A 102 11.24 3.90 -6.55
CA LYS A 102 12.58 3.57 -7.02
C LYS A 102 12.98 2.19 -6.50
N ASN A 103 13.82 1.50 -7.24
CA ASN A 103 14.46 0.27 -6.78
C ASN A 103 15.74 0.63 -6.02
N THR A 104 15.63 0.71 -4.70
CA THR A 104 16.77 0.96 -3.79
C THR A 104 16.79 -0.11 -2.71
N GLU A 105 17.96 -0.35 -2.10
CA GLU A 105 18.10 -1.31 -1.00
C GLU A 105 17.11 -1.01 0.14
N LYS A 106 16.91 0.29 0.44
CA LYS A 106 15.98 0.72 1.48
C LYS A 106 14.52 0.37 1.15
N ILE A 107 14.12 0.49 -0.12
CA ILE A 107 12.80 0.08 -0.58
C ILE A 107 12.68 -1.45 -0.57
N ALA A 108 13.72 -2.20 -0.96
CA ALA A 108 13.72 -3.65 -0.90
C ALA A 108 13.56 -4.18 0.54
N GLU A 109 14.26 -3.61 1.52
CA GLU A 109 14.07 -3.90 2.96
C GLU A 109 12.60 -3.69 3.39
N PHE A 110 12.02 -2.54 3.00
CA PHE A 110 10.62 -2.24 3.25
C PHE A 110 9.67 -3.25 2.61
N GLU A 111 9.92 -3.65 1.37
CA GLU A 111 9.09 -4.62 0.64
C GLU A 111 9.11 -5.98 1.30
N ASN A 112 10.29 -6.47 1.68
CA ASN A 112 10.46 -7.73 2.40
C ASN A 112 9.71 -7.72 3.74
N PHE A 113 9.92 -6.66 4.53
CA PHE A 113 9.22 -6.53 5.80
C PHE A 113 7.70 -6.43 5.62
N TRP A 114 7.23 -5.66 4.63
CA TRP A 114 5.80 -5.54 4.34
C TRP A 114 5.19 -6.89 3.92
N TRP A 115 5.90 -7.67 3.12
CA TRP A 115 5.46 -9.00 2.72
C TRP A 115 5.33 -9.95 3.92
N GLU A 116 6.33 -9.96 4.82
CA GLU A 116 6.28 -10.75 6.05
C GLU A 116 5.02 -10.43 6.86
N GLN A 117 4.65 -9.15 6.99
CA GLN A 117 3.42 -8.76 7.70
C GLN A 117 2.15 -9.30 7.04
N VAL A 118 2.10 -9.30 5.71
CA VAL A 118 0.96 -9.81 4.92
C VAL A 118 0.88 -11.33 4.99
N ASP A 119 2.01 -12.02 5.06
CA ASP A 119 2.09 -13.47 5.11
C ASP A 119 1.72 -14.00 6.51
N THR A 120 2.29 -13.38 7.55
CA THR A 120 2.09 -13.71 8.97
C THR A 120 0.69 -13.39 9.46
N TYR A 121 0.15 -12.20 9.15
CA TYR A 121 -1.13 -11.76 9.70
C TYR A 121 -2.26 -11.87 8.69
N THR A 122 -2.65 -10.76 8.06
CA THR A 122 -3.78 -10.70 7.15
C THR A 122 -3.31 -10.36 5.75
N VAL A 123 -3.94 -11.00 4.75
CA VAL A 123 -3.70 -10.69 3.33
C VAL A 123 -4.15 -9.28 2.92
N ARG A 124 -4.78 -8.55 3.84
CA ARG A 124 -5.22 -7.17 3.66
C ARG A 124 -4.05 -6.25 3.93
N ASP A 125 -3.21 -6.14 2.91
CA ASP A 125 -2.03 -5.27 2.81
C ASP A 125 -2.21 -3.83 3.30
N GLN A 126 -3.42 -3.26 3.19
CA GLN A 126 -3.75 -1.96 3.76
C GLN A 126 -3.58 -1.88 5.29
N LEU A 127 -3.71 -3.01 6.01
CA LEU A 127 -3.55 -3.07 7.47
C LEU A 127 -2.08 -3.10 7.92
N SER A 128 -1.15 -3.49 7.03
CA SER A 128 0.28 -3.59 7.33
C SER A 128 1.13 -2.50 6.70
N LEU A 129 0.67 -1.86 5.60
CA LEU A 129 1.49 -0.92 4.83
C LEU A 129 2.08 0.22 5.66
N CYS A 130 1.24 0.96 6.40
CA CYS A 130 1.72 2.10 7.18
C CYS A 130 2.59 1.67 8.36
N TYR A 131 2.33 0.51 8.94
CA TYR A 131 3.18 -0.09 9.96
C TYR A 131 4.56 -0.46 9.37
N ALA A 132 4.60 -1.07 8.19
CA ALA A 132 5.84 -1.42 7.52
C ALA A 132 6.69 -0.20 7.16
N LEU A 133 6.06 0.87 6.65
CA LEU A 133 6.73 2.16 6.42
C LEU A 133 7.33 2.72 7.71
N TRP A 134 6.55 2.75 8.80
CA TRP A 134 7.01 3.25 10.09
C TRP A 134 8.16 2.43 10.67
N LYS A 135 8.05 1.09 10.67
CA LYS A 135 9.05 0.20 11.26
C LYS A 135 10.38 0.25 10.52
N THR A 136 10.33 0.46 9.20
CA THR A 136 11.53 0.52 8.35
C THR A 136 12.06 1.94 8.16
N GLY A 137 11.37 2.96 8.68
CA GLY A 137 11.76 4.37 8.54
C GLY A 137 11.60 4.93 7.12
N VAL A 138 10.79 4.28 6.28
CA VAL A 138 10.53 4.75 4.91
C VAL A 138 9.42 5.81 4.92
N ALA A 139 9.78 7.03 4.54
CA ALA A 139 8.84 8.10 4.24
C ALA A 139 8.36 8.00 2.78
N TYR A 140 7.22 8.62 2.48
CA TYR A 140 6.63 8.59 1.13
C TYR A 140 6.11 9.96 0.70
N ASP A 141 6.25 10.23 -0.60
CA ASP A 141 5.67 11.40 -1.24
C ASP A 141 4.18 11.19 -1.55
N LYS A 142 3.39 12.25 -1.44
CA LYS A 142 1.95 12.17 -1.71
C LYS A 142 1.69 12.26 -3.21
N LEU A 143 0.98 11.27 -3.74
CA LEU A 143 0.32 11.36 -5.05
C LEU A 143 -0.96 12.20 -4.88
N PRO A 144 -1.10 13.35 -5.57
CA PRO A 144 -2.27 14.22 -5.46
C PRO A 144 -3.29 13.92 -6.59
N LEU A 145 -3.39 12.67 -7.01
CA LEU A 145 -4.09 12.30 -8.23
C LEU A 145 -5.56 12.01 -7.97
N GLY A 146 -5.84 11.33 -6.86
CA GLY A 146 -7.18 10.94 -6.49
C GLY A 146 -7.81 9.93 -7.41
N ALA A 147 -8.38 8.88 -6.82
CA ALA A 147 -9.07 7.82 -7.55
C ALA A 147 -9.99 8.34 -8.67
N LYS A 148 -10.68 9.48 -8.52
CA LYS A 148 -11.65 9.98 -9.51
C LYS A 148 -11.25 11.23 -10.30
N ARG A 149 -10.07 11.84 -10.07
CA ARG A 149 -9.76 13.21 -10.56
C ARG A 149 -8.38 13.38 -11.21
N SER A 150 -7.66 12.30 -11.50
CA SER A 150 -6.24 12.39 -11.88
C SER A 150 -5.99 12.83 -13.32
N GLY A 151 -6.93 12.59 -14.23
CA GLY A 151 -6.69 12.68 -15.67
C GLY A 151 -5.60 11.72 -16.18
N PHE A 152 -5.02 10.87 -15.32
CA PHE A 152 -3.99 9.86 -15.62
C PHE A 152 -4.57 8.45 -15.73
N TYR A 153 -5.70 8.20 -15.07
CA TYR A 153 -6.35 6.91 -15.08
C TYR A 153 -7.88 7.04 -15.08
N LYS A 154 -8.54 6.04 -15.68
CA LYS A 154 -9.99 5.84 -15.64
C LYS A 154 -10.31 4.78 -14.58
N VAL A 155 -11.35 5.04 -13.80
CA VAL A 155 -11.88 4.11 -12.79
C VAL A 155 -12.94 3.23 -13.41
N HIS A 156 -12.77 1.93 -13.26
CA HIS A 156 -13.80 0.96 -13.62
C HIS A 156 -14.45 0.44 -12.34
N THR A 157 -15.79 0.41 -12.31
CA THR A 157 -16.52 -0.26 -11.24
C THR A 157 -16.40 -1.76 -11.45
N HIS A 158 -16.03 -2.50 -10.40
CA HIS A 158 -16.18 -3.95 -10.42
C HIS A 158 -17.66 -4.29 -10.65
N ALA A 159 -17.96 -5.07 -11.69
CA ALA A 159 -19.28 -5.67 -11.83
C ALA A 159 -19.58 -6.43 -10.54
N ARG A 160 -20.70 -6.09 -9.88
CA ARG A 160 -21.17 -6.87 -8.74
C ARG A 160 -21.45 -8.27 -9.27
N ARG A 161 -20.65 -9.25 -8.85
CA ARG A 161 -21.04 -10.66 -8.92
C ARG A 161 -22.01 -10.95 -7.80
#